data_AF-A0A3D2SQ67-F1
#
_entry.id   AF-A0A3D2SQ67-F1
#
_cell.length_a   1.000
_cell.length_b   1.000
_cell.length_c   1.000
_cell.angle_alpha   90.00
_cell.angle_beta   90.00
_cell.angle_gamma   90.00
#
_symmetry.space_group_name_H-M   'P 1'
#
loop_
_entity.id
_entity.type
_entity.pdbx_description
1 polymer ?
#
loop_
_entity_poly.entity_id
_entity_poly.type
_entity_poly.pdbx_seq_one_letter_code
_entity_poly.pdbx_strand_id
1 'polypeptide(L)' 'MNVLALETANDHCSVCLIDESNELFFQLDTQAKAQTRTILPMIEQALQQT' A
#
# COMPACT_ATOMS: atom_id res chain seq x y z
N MET A 1 11.68 11.21 7.30
CA MET A 1 10.90 11.44 6.06
C MET A 1 10.07 10.18 5.81
N ASN A 2 8.78 10.31 5.48
CA ASN A 2 7.93 9.14 5.21
C ASN A 2 7.83 8.89 3.70
N VAL A 3 7.89 7.63 3.28
CA VAL A 3 7.74 7.20 1.88
C VAL A 3 6.59 6.21 1.78
N LEU A 4 5.66 6.47 0.85
CA LEU A 4 4.56 5.58 0.52
C LEU A 4 4.84 4.91 -0.83
N ALA A 5 5.07 3.60 -0.82
CA ALA A 5 5.30 2.79 -2.00
C ALA A 5 4.01 2.07 -2.43
N LEU A 6 3.72 2.11 -3.74
CA LEU A 6 2.53 1.53 -4.35
C LEU A 6 2.97 0.60 -5.48
N GLU A 7 2.41 -0.61 -5.54
CA GLU A 7 2.66 -1.56 -6.62
C GLU A 7 1.34 -2.15 -7.13
N THR A 8 1.13 -2.02 -8.45
CA THR A 8 -0.10 -2.45 -9.15
C THR A 8 0.18 -2.97 -10.57
N ALA A 9 1.45 -3.22 -10.93
CA ALA A 9 1.87 -3.60 -12.28
C ALA A 9 1.59 -5.08 -12.61
N ASN A 10 1.11 -5.88 -11.64
CA ASN A 10 0.75 -7.28 -11.82
C ASN A 10 -0.65 -7.59 -11.23
N ASP A 11 -0.99 -8.88 -11.11
CA ASP A 11 -2.28 -9.35 -10.59
C ASP A 11 -2.51 -9.06 -9.09
N HIS A 12 -1.49 -8.57 -8.39
CA HIS A 12 -1.55 -8.14 -7.00
C HIS A 12 -1.50 -6.61 -6.87
N CYS A 13 -1.99 -6.12 -5.74
CA CYS A 13 -1.94 -4.74 -5.33
C CYS A 13 -1.28 -4.65 -3.96
N SER A 14 -0.26 -3.83 -3.77
CA SER A 14 0.36 -3.64 -2.46
C SER A 14 0.65 -2.18 -2.15
N VAL A 15 0.55 -1.85 -0.85
CA VAL A 15 0.87 -0.54 -0.28
C VAL A 15 1.81 -0.75 0.90
N CYS A 16 2.90 0.01 0.94
CA CYS A 16 3.86 0.01 2.03
C CYS A 16 4.17 1.45 2.46
N LEU A 17 4.10 1.73 3.77
CA LEU A 17 4.54 2.98 4.36
C LEU A 17 5.82 2.70 5.16
N ILE A 18 6.88 3.44 4.84
CA ILE A 18 8.15 3.36 5.55
C ILE A 18 8.56 4.75 6.06
N ASP A 19 9.27 4.77 7.19
CA ASP A 19 10.10 5.91 7.58
C ASP A 19 11.59 5.62 7.31
N GLU A 20 12.49 6.39 7.89
CA GLU A 20 13.94 6.25 7.69
C GLU A 20 14.51 4.94 8.25
N SER A 21 13.79 4.26 9.14
CA SER A 21 14.31 3.13 9.92
C SER A 21 13.41 1.89 9.88
N ASN A 22 12.11 2.04 9.62
CA ASN A 22 11.14 0.98 9.79
C ASN A 22 10.06 0.96 8.71
N GLU A 23 9.53 -0.24 8.47
CA GLU A 23 8.22 -0.41 7.83
C GLU A 23 7.14 -0.14 8.88
N LEU A 24 6.32 0.88 8.63
CA LEU A 24 5.21 1.30 9.50
C LEU A 24 3.91 0.58 9.14
N PHE A 25 3.74 0.22 7.88
CA PHE A 25 2.55 -0.45 7.37
C PHE A 25 2.87 -1.24 6.11
N PHE A 26 2.28 -2.44 5.99
CA PHE A 26 2.28 -3.20 4.75
C PHE A 26 0.94 -3.89 4.56
N GLN A 27 0.42 -3.80 3.34
CA GLN A 27 -0.79 -4.52 2.95
C GLN A 27 -0.65 -5.05 1.52
N LEU A 28 -1.07 -6.30 1.33
CA LEU A 28 -1.13 -6.98 0.06
C LEU A 28 -2.57 -7.44 -0.20
N ASP A 29 -3.10 -7.09 -1.36
CA ASP A 29 -4.32 -7.67 -1.91
C ASP A 29 -3.93 -8.50 -3.16
N THR A 30 -4.32 -9.78 -3.17
CA THR A 30 -3.97 -10.71 -4.25
C THR A 30 -5.12 -10.91 -5.25
N GLN A 31 -6.16 -10.07 -5.21
CA GLN A 31 -7.32 -10.22 -6.09
C GLN A 31 -7.01 -9.59 -7.45
N ALA A 32 -6.84 -10.44 -8.46
CA ALA A 32 -6.66 -10.00 -9.84
C ALA A 32 -7.83 -9.08 -10.28
N LYS A 33 -7.49 -8.00 -10.99
CA LYS A 33 -8.44 -7.01 -11.53
C LYS A 33 -9.20 -6.19 -10.48
N ALA A 34 -8.78 -6.21 -9.21
CA ALA A 34 -9.38 -5.40 -8.15
C ALA A 34 -8.63 -4.07 -7.87
N GLN A 35 -7.48 -3.84 -8.51
CA GLN A 35 -6.52 -2.77 -8.15
C GLN A 35 -7.16 -1.38 -8.08
N THR A 36 -8.04 -1.02 -9.04
CA THR A 36 -8.69 0.31 -9.07
C THR A 36 -9.70 0.53 -7.93
N ARG A 37 -10.17 -0.55 -7.30
CA ARG A 37 -11.08 -0.50 -6.15
C ARG A 37 -10.36 -0.63 -4.82
N THR A 38 -9.18 -1.26 -4.80
CA THR A 38 -8.45 -1.58 -3.56
C THR A 38 -7.36 -0.57 -3.23
N ILE A 39 -6.70 0.04 -4.22
CA ILE A 39 -5.52 0.89 -3.97
C ILE A 39 -5.81 2.10 -3.08
N LEU A 40 -6.92 2.82 -3.30
CA LEU A 40 -7.26 4.00 -2.50
C LEU A 40 -7.62 3.64 -1.04
N PRO A 41 -8.49 2.64 -0.78
CA PRO A 41 -8.72 2.16 0.60
C PRO A 41 -7.43 1.72 1.32
N MET A 42 -6.49 1.07 0.62
CA MET A 42 -5.22 0.64 1.22
C MET A 42 -4.31 1.84 1.53
N ILE A 43 -4.27 2.84 0.66
CA ILE A 43 -3.55 4.11 0.92
C ILE A 43 -4.14 4.80 2.15
N GLU A 44 -5.47 4.87 2.27
CA GLU A 44 -6.14 5.46 3.42
C GLU A 44 -5.75 4.76 4.74
N GLN A 45 -5.67 3.42 4.74
CA GLN A 45 -5.24 2.65 5.92
C GLN A 45 -3.77 2.92 6.27
N ALA A 46 -2.88 3.02 5.27
CA ALA A 46 -1.47 3.34 5.49
C ALA A 46 -1.29 4.74 6.09
N LEU A 47 -2.04 5.74 5.60
CA LEU A 47 -1.96 7.12 6.09
C LEU A 47 -2.51 7.30 7.51
N GLN A 48 -3.20 6.31 8.09
CA GLN A 48 -3.57 6.32 9.51
C GLN A 48 -2.38 6.02 10.44
N GLN A 49 -1.23 5.59 9.90
CA GLN A 49 -0.02 5.29 10.67
C GLN A 49 0.97 6.46 10.74
N THR A 50 0.66 7.61 10.13
CA THR A 50 1.49 8.83 10.17
C THR A 50 1.06 9.76 11.28
#